data_AF-A0A3D3R7G1-F1
#
_entry.id   AF-A0A3D3R7G1-F1
#
_cell.length_a   1.000
_cell.length_b   1.000
_cell.length_c   1.000
_cell.angle_alpha   90.00
_cell.angle_beta   90.00
_cell.angle_gamma   90.00
#
_symmetry.space_group_name_H-M   'P 1'
#
loop_
_entity.id
_entity.type
_entity.pdbx_description
1 polymer ?
#
loop_
_entity_poly.entity_id
_entity_poly.type
_entity_poly.pdbx_seq_one_letter_code
_entity_poly.pdbx_strand_id
1 'polypeptide(L)'
;AAEARSWIRPVEKWRPRGSNVDRQLASLLRHLFVKYRMPLFFDTVWLLDYSPHCAVWRDWYLEVGQGQNIRHCALPISYTKKMAHYFMRAPQDLSLLQAIRWGQILGMGGDARLARMILSTRLSPGFSRDEFWSAVIQWLILHPQLELDQLRLIVDYLIFQRYGVSPEEYDEDSSPINEYSLKGRTFQSLLRDVNEWHRDQENKKRIPEYEWEPSGIPEFDFRDEEDGAQSGKRWVIRELLNSYELDTEGNHMNHCVGTYVSSCVEGNCSIWSMQIELEKGFKKAITIEVRKEPHLICEVRGKANRLPNPRERNVLRRWAETAGLKFSSYCSF
;
A
#
# COMPACT_ATOMS: atom_id res chain seq x y z
N ALA A 1 43.12 -4.30 -9.99
CA ALA A 1 41.66 -4.20 -9.72
C ALA A 1 41.02 -5.52 -10.13
N ALA A 2 40.17 -6.12 -9.29
CA ALA A 2 39.64 -7.48 -9.47
C ALA A 2 38.99 -7.71 -10.86
N GLU A 3 38.30 -6.70 -11.40
CA GLU A 3 37.55 -6.80 -12.67
C GLU A 3 38.25 -6.17 -13.88
N ALA A 4 39.57 -5.95 -13.83
CA ALA A 4 40.31 -5.28 -14.91
C ALA A 4 40.22 -6.01 -16.27
N ARG A 5 39.99 -7.32 -16.26
CA ARG A 5 39.80 -8.13 -17.49
C ARG A 5 38.50 -7.82 -18.22
N SER A 6 37.53 -7.24 -17.54
CA SER A 6 36.19 -6.92 -18.06
C SER A 6 36.11 -5.50 -18.65
N TRP A 7 37.24 -4.77 -18.70
CA TRP A 7 37.28 -3.41 -19.22
C TRP A 7 37.13 -3.38 -20.75
N ILE A 8 36.09 -2.72 -21.24
CA ILE A 8 35.86 -2.50 -22.67
C ILE A 8 36.52 -1.24 -23.21
N ARG A 9 36.94 -0.32 -22.33
CA ARG A 9 37.65 0.90 -22.69
C ARG A 9 38.81 1.15 -21.71
N PRO A 10 39.98 1.61 -22.18
CA PRO A 10 41.11 1.95 -21.32
C PRO A 10 40.74 3.06 -20.33
N VAL A 11 41.17 2.93 -19.07
CA VAL A 11 40.88 3.90 -18.00
C VAL A 11 41.53 5.27 -18.28
N GLU A 12 42.67 5.29 -18.97
CA GLU A 12 43.43 6.49 -19.33
C GLU A 12 42.66 7.41 -20.29
N LYS A 13 41.72 6.82 -21.04
CA LYS A 13 40.81 7.53 -21.95
C LYS A 13 39.59 8.10 -21.24
N TRP A 14 39.33 7.71 -20.00
CA TRP A 14 38.26 8.32 -19.22
C TRP A 14 38.65 9.75 -18.80
N ARG A 15 37.66 10.63 -18.78
CA ARG A 15 37.81 12.02 -18.36
C ARG A 15 36.67 12.34 -17.37
N PRO A 16 36.97 12.59 -16.08
CA PRO A 16 35.94 12.99 -15.13
C PRO A 16 35.30 14.30 -15.57
N ARG A 17 33.99 14.43 -15.33
CA ARG A 17 33.23 15.66 -15.59
C ARG A 17 32.57 16.15 -14.31
N GLY A 18 32.68 17.45 -14.03
CA GLY A 18 32.15 18.05 -12.81
C GLY A 18 32.91 17.61 -11.55
N SER A 19 32.44 18.03 -10.38
CA SER A 19 33.08 17.77 -9.08
C SER A 19 32.36 16.74 -8.21
N ASN A 20 31.14 16.30 -8.59
CA ASN A 20 30.38 15.34 -7.81
C ASN A 20 30.95 13.91 -7.96
N VAL A 21 31.40 13.34 -6.85
CA VAL A 21 32.10 12.05 -6.80
C VAL A 21 31.22 10.90 -7.28
N ASP A 22 29.96 10.83 -6.85
CA ASP A 22 29.03 9.75 -7.25
C ASP A 22 28.80 9.74 -8.76
N ARG A 23 28.64 10.93 -9.36
CA ARG A 23 28.50 11.08 -10.81
C ARG A 23 29.78 10.70 -11.55
N GLN A 24 30.95 11.03 -10.99
CA GLN A 24 32.23 10.61 -11.58
C GLN A 24 32.39 9.09 -11.51
N LEU A 25 32.07 8.46 -10.38
CA LEU A 25 32.11 7.00 -10.24
C LEU A 25 31.17 6.32 -11.22
N ALA A 26 29.90 6.72 -11.28
CA ALA A 26 28.94 6.18 -12.25
C ALA A 26 29.43 6.36 -13.71
N SER A 27 30.02 7.52 -14.03
CA SER A 27 30.61 7.75 -15.35
C SER A 27 31.81 6.84 -15.62
N LEU A 28 32.66 6.58 -14.64
CA LEU A 28 33.81 5.70 -14.76
C LEU A 28 33.37 4.25 -14.96
N LEU A 29 32.45 3.75 -14.13
CA LEU A 29 31.90 2.41 -14.23
C LEU A 29 31.31 2.15 -15.62
N ARG A 30 30.50 3.10 -16.11
CA ARG A 30 29.92 3.02 -17.46
C ARG A 30 30.97 3.07 -18.56
N HIS A 31 32.01 3.88 -18.41
CA HIS A 31 33.12 3.92 -19.37
C HIS A 31 33.83 2.57 -19.45
N LEU A 32 34.14 1.98 -18.31
CA LEU A 32 34.91 0.74 -18.21
C LEU A 32 34.11 -0.49 -18.60
N PHE A 33 32.82 -0.58 -18.27
CA PHE A 33 32.08 -1.85 -18.32
C PHE A 33 30.85 -1.84 -19.23
N VAL A 34 30.36 -0.67 -19.67
CA VAL A 34 29.03 -0.56 -20.28
C VAL A 34 29.10 -0.21 -21.77
N LYS A 35 28.64 -1.13 -22.61
CA LYS A 35 28.49 -0.98 -24.06
C LYS A 35 27.10 -0.48 -24.45
N TYR A 36 26.06 -0.96 -23.78
CA TYR A 36 24.66 -0.60 -24.04
C TYR A 36 24.03 0.16 -22.88
N ARG A 37 22.94 0.89 -23.12
CA ARG A 37 22.34 1.77 -22.10
C ARG A 37 21.94 0.99 -20.83
N MET A 38 22.48 1.39 -19.68
CA MET A 38 22.17 0.84 -18.36
C MET A 38 21.36 1.83 -17.50
N PRO A 39 20.40 1.35 -16.68
CA PRO A 39 19.69 2.18 -15.72
C PRO A 39 20.63 2.62 -14.58
N LEU A 40 20.39 3.81 -14.03
CA LEU A 40 21.31 4.43 -13.05
C LEU A 40 21.31 3.73 -11.70
N PHE A 41 20.18 3.17 -11.26
CA PHE A 41 20.13 2.40 -10.02
C PHE A 41 21.11 1.22 -10.03
N PHE A 42 21.41 0.64 -11.20
CA PHE A 42 22.25 -0.54 -11.31
C PHE A 42 23.72 -0.22 -11.04
N ASP A 43 24.14 1.05 -11.14
CA ASP A 43 25.50 1.47 -10.77
C ASP A 43 25.76 1.26 -9.26
N THR A 44 24.71 1.19 -8.42
CA THR A 44 24.81 1.00 -6.97
C THR A 44 25.43 -0.32 -6.53
N VAL A 45 25.46 -1.35 -7.40
CA VAL A 45 26.08 -2.65 -7.05
C VAL A 45 27.58 -2.55 -6.77
N TRP A 46 28.21 -1.49 -7.26
CA TRP A 46 29.62 -1.18 -7.03
C TRP A 46 29.88 -0.43 -5.72
N LEU A 47 28.82 0.04 -5.06
CA LEU A 47 28.87 0.67 -3.73
C LEU A 47 28.64 -0.32 -2.59
N LEU A 48 28.26 -1.56 -2.92
CA LEU A 48 28.02 -2.63 -1.96
C LEU A 48 29.34 -3.29 -1.54
N ASP A 49 29.27 -4.08 -0.46
CA ASP A 49 30.42 -4.81 0.05
C ASP A 49 30.95 -5.91 -0.91
N TYR A 50 32.03 -6.56 -0.51
CA TYR A 50 32.69 -7.63 -1.26
C TYR A 50 32.20 -9.04 -0.88
N SER A 51 31.01 -9.15 -0.29
CA SER A 51 30.40 -10.46 -0.02
C SER A 51 30.14 -11.24 -1.32
N PRO A 52 30.09 -12.59 -1.27
CA PRO A 52 29.76 -13.41 -2.42
C PRO A 52 28.42 -13.05 -3.08
N HIS A 53 27.41 -12.69 -2.29
CA HIS A 53 26.10 -12.26 -2.81
C HIS A 53 26.21 -10.98 -3.65
N CYS A 54 26.99 -9.99 -3.19
CA CYS A 54 27.21 -8.75 -3.94
C CYS A 54 28.07 -8.95 -5.19
N ALA A 55 28.94 -9.97 -5.21
CA ALA A 55 29.72 -10.33 -6.39
C ALA A 55 28.81 -10.77 -7.55
N VAL A 56 27.80 -11.60 -7.28
CA VAL A 56 26.82 -12.05 -8.29
C VAL A 56 26.10 -10.85 -8.93
N TRP A 57 25.78 -9.82 -8.15
CA TRP A 57 25.11 -8.62 -8.69
C TRP A 57 26.03 -7.77 -9.57
N ARG A 58 27.34 -7.76 -9.29
CA ARG A 58 28.35 -7.15 -10.18
C ARG A 58 28.49 -7.94 -11.47
N ASP A 59 28.44 -9.27 -11.42
CA ASP A 59 28.43 -10.10 -12.64
C ASP A 59 27.24 -9.77 -13.53
N TRP A 60 26.05 -9.61 -12.96
CA TRP A 60 24.86 -9.17 -13.72
C TRP A 60 25.08 -7.80 -14.37
N TYR A 61 25.70 -6.85 -13.66
CA TYR A 61 26.01 -5.54 -14.21
C TYR A 61 26.94 -5.65 -15.42
N LEU A 62 27.98 -6.49 -15.33
CA LEU A 62 28.90 -6.74 -16.43
C LEU A 62 28.17 -7.37 -17.63
N GLU A 63 27.42 -8.45 -17.42
CA GLU A 63 26.69 -9.17 -18.47
C GLU A 63 25.68 -8.26 -19.19
N VAL A 64 24.84 -7.55 -18.42
CA VAL A 64 23.80 -6.66 -18.98
C VAL A 64 24.44 -5.43 -19.61
N GLY A 65 25.52 -4.90 -19.04
CA GLY A 65 26.32 -3.81 -19.63
C GLY A 65 26.87 -4.17 -21.01
N GLN A 66 27.18 -5.46 -21.25
CA GLN A 66 27.59 -6.01 -22.55
C GLN A 66 26.43 -6.39 -23.47
N GLY A 67 25.18 -6.22 -23.03
CA GLY A 67 23.98 -6.44 -23.84
C GLY A 67 23.29 -7.78 -23.62
N GLN A 68 23.71 -8.56 -22.63
CA GLN A 68 22.93 -9.74 -22.21
C GLN A 68 21.61 -9.30 -21.60
N ASN A 69 20.59 -10.15 -21.74
CA ASN A 69 19.30 -9.88 -21.13
C ASN A 69 19.32 -10.27 -19.66
N ILE A 70 18.92 -9.36 -18.76
CA ILE A 70 18.91 -9.62 -17.30
C ILE A 70 18.16 -10.89 -16.90
N ARG A 71 17.17 -11.34 -17.70
CA ARG A 71 16.44 -12.60 -17.44
C ARG A 71 17.30 -13.86 -17.51
N HIS A 72 18.47 -13.77 -18.11
CA HIS A 72 19.43 -14.88 -18.26
C HIS A 72 20.45 -14.91 -17.13
N CYS A 73 20.51 -13.84 -16.33
CA CYS A 73 21.28 -13.80 -15.11
C CYS A 73 20.60 -14.68 -14.04
N ALA A 74 21.36 -15.05 -13.00
CA ALA A 74 20.91 -15.89 -11.90
C ALA A 74 19.96 -15.16 -10.92
N LEU A 75 18.86 -14.63 -11.43
CA LEU A 75 17.88 -13.85 -10.67
C LEU A 75 17.17 -14.71 -9.62
N PRO A 76 16.70 -14.09 -8.52
CA PRO A 76 16.02 -14.83 -7.45
C PRO A 76 14.62 -15.31 -7.84
N ILE A 77 14.09 -14.85 -8.98
CA ILE A 77 12.81 -15.28 -9.56
C ILE A 77 12.90 -15.44 -11.07
N SER A 78 12.04 -16.30 -11.62
CA SER A 78 11.92 -16.49 -13.06
C SER A 78 11.45 -15.22 -13.76
N TYR A 79 12.21 -14.77 -14.77
CA TYR A 79 11.94 -13.53 -15.48
C TYR A 79 11.47 -13.75 -16.92
N THR A 80 10.36 -13.11 -17.27
CA THR A 80 9.93 -13.01 -18.66
C THR A 80 10.67 -11.89 -19.39
N LYS A 81 10.65 -11.90 -20.73
CA LYS A 81 11.18 -10.79 -21.54
C LYS A 81 10.51 -9.46 -21.21
N LYS A 82 9.20 -9.49 -20.90
CA LYS A 82 8.42 -8.30 -20.54
C LYS A 82 8.84 -7.74 -19.17
N MET A 83 9.13 -8.61 -18.21
CA MET A 83 9.66 -8.20 -16.89
C MET A 83 11.05 -7.56 -17.02
N ALA A 84 11.95 -8.18 -17.80
CA ALA A 84 13.27 -7.62 -18.08
C ALA A 84 13.21 -6.23 -18.73
N HIS A 85 12.26 -5.99 -19.62
CA HIS A 85 12.02 -4.67 -20.21
C HIS A 85 11.65 -3.62 -19.16
N TYR A 86 10.77 -3.96 -18.22
CA TYR A 86 10.39 -3.03 -17.15
C TYR A 86 11.49 -2.83 -16.10
N PHE A 87 12.27 -3.87 -15.79
CA PHE A 87 13.47 -3.74 -14.95
C PHE A 87 14.44 -2.70 -15.52
N MET A 88 14.74 -2.77 -16.82
CA MET A 88 15.64 -1.81 -17.48
C MET A 88 15.10 -0.37 -17.54
N ARG A 89 13.82 -0.18 -17.23
CA ARG A 89 13.11 1.11 -17.19
C ARG A 89 12.69 1.51 -15.77
N ALA A 90 13.13 0.78 -14.75
CA ALA A 90 12.74 1.06 -13.38
C ALA A 90 13.24 2.45 -12.93
N PRO A 91 12.50 3.14 -12.04
CA PRO A 91 12.91 4.42 -11.48
C PRO A 91 14.31 4.36 -10.85
N GLN A 92 15.06 5.46 -10.93
CA GLN A 92 16.47 5.50 -10.55
C GLN A 92 16.69 5.47 -9.03
N ASP A 93 15.65 5.81 -8.27
CA ASP A 93 15.62 5.81 -6.82
C ASP A 93 15.41 4.41 -6.21
N LEU A 94 15.10 3.39 -7.03
CA LEU A 94 14.92 2.03 -6.55
C LEU A 94 16.26 1.32 -6.32
N SER A 95 16.31 0.43 -5.33
CA SER A 95 17.42 -0.53 -5.19
C SER A 95 17.36 -1.61 -6.29
N LEU A 96 18.42 -2.42 -6.42
CA LEU A 96 18.44 -3.54 -7.36
C LEU A 96 17.27 -4.51 -7.15
N LEU A 97 17.03 -4.93 -5.91
CA LEU A 97 15.94 -5.85 -5.56
C LEU A 97 14.57 -5.20 -5.79
N GLN A 98 14.41 -3.92 -5.46
CA GLN A 98 13.18 -3.18 -5.75
C GLN A 98 12.93 -3.08 -7.26
N ALA A 99 13.98 -2.89 -8.07
CA ALA A 99 13.87 -2.89 -9.53
C ALA A 99 13.47 -4.28 -10.06
N ILE A 100 13.91 -5.37 -9.41
CA ILE A 100 13.45 -6.73 -9.74
C ILE A 100 11.95 -6.87 -9.45
N ARG A 101 11.49 -6.44 -8.28
CA ARG A 101 10.06 -6.49 -7.93
C ARG A 101 9.22 -5.57 -8.84
N TRP A 102 9.75 -4.39 -9.20
CA TRP A 102 9.15 -3.48 -10.19
C TRP A 102 8.95 -4.16 -11.55
N GLY A 103 10.00 -4.81 -12.07
CA GLY A 103 9.94 -5.54 -13.34
C GLY A 103 8.88 -6.64 -13.33
N GLN A 104 8.77 -7.38 -12.22
CA GLN A 104 7.78 -8.42 -12.02
C GLN A 104 6.35 -7.88 -12.06
N ILE A 105 6.03 -6.87 -11.23
CA ILE A 105 4.68 -6.30 -11.09
C ILE A 105 4.18 -5.74 -12.43
N LEU A 106 4.96 -4.88 -13.08
CA LEU A 106 4.57 -4.30 -14.37
C LEU A 106 4.56 -5.36 -15.49
N GLY A 107 5.47 -6.35 -15.41
CA GLY A 107 5.49 -7.48 -16.33
C GLY A 107 4.20 -8.31 -16.28
N MET A 108 3.68 -8.55 -15.07
CA MET A 108 2.43 -9.25 -14.80
C MET A 108 1.17 -8.46 -15.18
N GLY A 109 1.29 -7.16 -15.46
CA GLY A 109 0.16 -6.31 -15.87
C GLY A 109 -0.27 -5.27 -14.83
N GLY A 110 0.47 -5.13 -13.72
CA GLY A 110 0.27 -4.04 -12.78
C GLY A 110 0.77 -2.70 -13.32
N ASP A 111 0.40 -1.62 -12.62
CA ASP A 111 0.83 -0.26 -12.94
C ASP A 111 1.89 0.27 -11.97
N ALA A 112 2.40 1.47 -12.25
CA ALA A 112 3.42 2.13 -11.43
C ALA A 112 2.91 2.50 -10.02
N ARG A 113 1.61 2.78 -9.86
CA ARG A 113 1.00 3.14 -8.57
C ARG A 113 1.05 1.94 -7.63
N LEU A 114 0.51 0.81 -8.09
CA LEU A 114 0.52 -0.45 -7.34
C LEU A 114 1.95 -0.91 -7.05
N ALA A 115 2.86 -0.79 -8.03
CA ALA A 115 4.27 -1.11 -7.82
C ALA A 115 4.88 -0.27 -6.69
N ARG A 116 4.68 1.05 -6.67
CA ARG A 116 5.17 1.92 -5.59
C ARG A 116 4.55 1.55 -4.23
N MET A 117 3.26 1.25 -4.20
CA MET A 117 2.58 0.82 -2.97
C MET A 117 3.19 -0.47 -2.44
N ILE A 118 3.34 -1.51 -3.27
CA ILE A 118 3.95 -2.79 -2.90
C ILE A 118 5.40 -2.61 -2.44
N LEU A 119 6.17 -1.77 -3.13
CA LEU A 119 7.56 -1.49 -2.76
C LEU A 119 7.71 -0.77 -1.41
N SER A 120 6.61 -0.25 -0.85
CA SER A 120 6.57 0.37 0.48
C SER A 120 6.08 -0.58 1.59
N THR A 121 5.86 -1.86 1.28
CA THR A 121 5.48 -2.89 2.25
C THR A 121 6.60 -3.91 2.48
N ARG A 122 6.39 -4.85 3.41
CA ARG A 122 7.29 -5.97 3.66
C ARG A 122 7.42 -6.96 2.48
N LEU A 123 6.60 -6.80 1.43
CA LEU A 123 6.73 -7.56 0.18
C LEU A 123 7.83 -7.01 -0.75
N SER A 124 8.37 -5.83 -0.44
CA SER A 124 9.47 -5.22 -1.20
C SER A 124 10.75 -6.04 -1.14
N PRO A 125 11.33 -6.31 0.05
CA PRO A 125 12.40 -7.28 0.19
C PRO A 125 11.83 -8.71 0.16
N GLY A 126 12.60 -9.65 -0.40
CA GLY A 126 12.27 -11.06 -0.36
C GLY A 126 11.78 -11.61 -1.69
N PHE A 127 12.43 -12.67 -2.16
CA PHE A 127 12.10 -13.45 -3.34
C PHE A 127 12.02 -14.96 -3.04
N SER A 128 12.33 -15.36 -1.80
CA SER A 128 12.10 -16.71 -1.32
C SER A 128 10.67 -17.17 -1.56
N ARG A 129 10.55 -18.36 -2.16
CA ARG A 129 9.28 -19.07 -2.38
C ARG A 129 8.23 -18.19 -3.09
N ASP A 130 8.69 -17.46 -4.13
CA ASP A 130 7.94 -16.43 -4.84
C ASP A 130 6.63 -16.93 -5.49
N GLU A 131 6.40 -18.22 -5.70
CA GLU A 131 5.15 -18.71 -6.31
C GLU A 131 3.90 -18.20 -5.57
N PHE A 132 3.94 -18.17 -4.24
CA PHE A 132 2.84 -17.61 -3.45
C PHE A 132 2.73 -16.10 -3.63
N TRP A 133 3.84 -15.37 -3.47
CA TRP A 133 3.82 -13.91 -3.58
C TRP A 133 3.51 -13.42 -4.99
N SER A 134 3.90 -14.18 -6.02
CA SER A 134 3.46 -14.01 -7.41
C SER A 134 1.94 -14.14 -7.53
N ALA A 135 1.32 -15.14 -6.89
CA ALA A 135 -0.14 -15.28 -6.88
C ALA A 135 -0.81 -14.12 -6.11
N VAL A 136 -0.21 -13.65 -5.01
CA VAL A 136 -0.67 -12.45 -4.28
C VAL A 136 -0.59 -11.21 -5.17
N ILE A 137 0.54 -10.96 -5.85
CA ILE A 137 0.71 -9.84 -6.77
C ILE A 137 -0.33 -9.90 -7.90
N GLN A 138 -0.55 -11.06 -8.51
CA GLN A 138 -1.59 -11.24 -9.52
C GLN A 138 -2.98 -10.90 -8.97
N TRP A 139 -3.29 -11.34 -7.76
CA TRP A 139 -4.55 -11.01 -7.10
C TRP A 139 -4.68 -9.50 -6.85
N LEU A 140 -3.61 -8.83 -6.39
CA LEU A 140 -3.61 -7.38 -6.15
C LEU A 140 -3.80 -6.58 -7.45
N ILE A 141 -3.21 -7.02 -8.56
CA ILE A 141 -3.39 -6.40 -9.88
C ILE A 141 -4.86 -6.39 -10.32
N LEU A 142 -5.65 -7.41 -9.93
CA LEU A 142 -7.07 -7.51 -10.25
C LEU A 142 -7.96 -6.60 -9.38
N HIS A 143 -7.41 -5.91 -8.37
CA HIS A 143 -8.16 -5.08 -7.42
C HIS A 143 -7.59 -3.65 -7.35
N PRO A 144 -7.71 -2.85 -8.41
CA PRO A 144 -7.11 -1.52 -8.51
C PRO A 144 -7.67 -0.50 -7.52
N GLN A 145 -8.84 -0.76 -6.92
CA GLN A 145 -9.47 0.07 -5.88
C GLN A 145 -8.79 0.00 -4.50
N LEU A 146 -7.77 -0.84 -4.35
CA LEU A 146 -7.02 -0.99 -3.11
C LEU A 146 -6.26 0.30 -2.76
N GLU A 147 -6.32 0.70 -1.49
CA GLU A 147 -5.53 1.79 -0.92
C GLU A 147 -4.32 1.27 -0.13
N LEU A 148 -3.35 2.16 0.15
CA LEU A 148 -2.05 1.76 0.72
C LEU A 148 -2.18 1.11 2.10
N ASP A 149 -3.03 1.64 2.97
CA ASP A 149 -3.21 1.10 4.32
C ASP A 149 -3.81 -0.31 4.29
N GLN A 150 -4.79 -0.53 3.39
CA GLN A 150 -5.36 -1.85 3.16
C GLN A 150 -4.31 -2.83 2.62
N LEU A 151 -3.45 -2.40 1.69
CA LEU A 151 -2.37 -3.23 1.16
C LEU A 151 -1.40 -3.65 2.26
N ARG A 152 -0.99 -2.72 3.12
CA ARG A 152 -0.07 -3.00 4.24
C ARG A 152 -0.65 -4.06 5.16
N LEU A 153 -1.90 -3.91 5.55
CA LEU A 153 -2.60 -4.86 6.42
C LEU A 153 -2.78 -6.23 5.75
N ILE A 154 -3.09 -6.27 4.46
CA ILE A 154 -3.17 -7.54 3.72
C ILE A 154 -1.81 -8.24 3.73
N VAL A 155 -0.72 -7.54 3.43
CA VAL A 155 0.62 -8.14 3.43
C VAL A 155 0.98 -8.69 4.81
N ASP A 156 0.74 -7.92 5.86
CA ASP A 156 1.04 -8.31 7.24
C ASP A 156 0.19 -9.51 7.69
N TYR A 157 -1.10 -9.51 7.36
CA TYR A 157 -1.97 -10.66 7.60
C TYR A 157 -1.51 -11.91 6.85
N LEU A 158 -1.11 -11.79 5.58
CA LEU A 158 -0.64 -12.94 4.79
C LEU A 158 0.68 -13.49 5.32
N ILE A 159 1.58 -12.61 5.81
CA ILE A 159 2.78 -13.02 6.52
C ILE A 159 2.39 -13.84 7.76
N PHE A 160 1.53 -13.30 8.62
CA PHE A 160 1.08 -13.99 9.83
C PHE A 160 0.43 -15.33 9.51
N GLN A 161 -0.50 -15.37 8.54
CA GLN A 161 -1.21 -16.59 8.17
C GLN A 161 -0.25 -17.65 7.65
N ARG A 162 0.71 -17.27 6.78
CA ARG A 162 1.60 -18.21 6.12
C ARG A 162 2.73 -18.71 7.01
N TYR A 163 3.27 -17.84 7.85
CA TYR A 163 4.50 -18.09 8.60
C TYR A 163 4.29 -18.21 10.12
N GLY A 164 3.14 -17.80 10.65
CA GLY A 164 2.81 -17.90 12.07
C GLY A 164 3.63 -16.98 12.97
N VAL A 165 4.38 -16.06 12.40
CA VAL A 165 5.21 -15.07 13.10
C VAL A 165 4.56 -13.69 13.04
N SER A 166 4.95 -12.82 13.96
CA SER A 166 4.56 -11.41 13.87
C SER A 166 5.15 -10.80 12.60
N PRO A 167 4.45 -9.88 11.89
CA PRO A 167 5.01 -9.23 10.70
C PRO A 167 6.36 -8.54 10.92
N GLU A 168 6.64 -8.09 12.14
CA GLU A 168 7.92 -7.49 12.55
C GLU A 168 9.06 -8.51 12.72
N GLU A 169 8.73 -9.77 12.97
CA GLU A 169 9.68 -10.88 13.13
C GLU A 169 9.90 -11.65 11.82
N TYR A 170 9.13 -11.32 10.78
CA TYR A 170 9.25 -11.96 9.49
C TYR A 170 10.56 -11.59 8.81
N ASP A 171 11.32 -12.62 8.46
CA ASP A 171 12.49 -12.56 7.60
C ASP A 171 12.34 -13.47 6.37
N GLU A 172 13.11 -13.21 5.32
CA GLU A 172 13.08 -13.97 4.06
C GLU A 172 13.38 -15.48 4.26
N ASP A 173 14.15 -15.83 5.29
CA ASP A 173 14.49 -17.21 5.62
C ASP A 173 13.39 -17.93 6.44
N SER A 174 12.31 -17.23 6.81
CA SER A 174 11.20 -17.81 7.56
C SER A 174 10.55 -18.97 6.79
N SER A 175 10.33 -20.09 7.49
CA SER A 175 9.63 -21.24 6.91
C SER A 175 8.12 -21.11 7.10
N PRO A 176 7.32 -21.32 6.04
CA PRO A 176 5.87 -21.31 6.14
C PRO A 176 5.43 -22.47 7.04
N ILE A 177 4.49 -22.20 7.92
CA ILE A 177 3.89 -23.20 8.81
C ILE A 177 2.64 -23.84 8.18
N ASN A 178 2.13 -23.26 7.10
CA ASN A 178 1.00 -23.79 6.35
C ASN A 178 1.06 -23.40 4.85
N GLU A 179 0.25 -24.10 4.05
CA GLU A 179 0.04 -23.78 2.64
C GLU A 179 -1.16 -22.83 2.49
N TYR A 180 -1.01 -21.59 2.93
CA TYR A 180 -2.06 -20.58 2.74
C TYR A 180 -2.24 -20.24 1.24
N SER A 181 -3.49 -20.12 0.80
CA SER A 181 -3.86 -19.80 -0.59
C SER A 181 -4.96 -18.74 -0.65
N LEU A 182 -4.83 -17.83 -1.63
CA LEU A 182 -5.84 -16.82 -1.96
C LEU A 182 -6.89 -17.34 -2.95
N LYS A 183 -6.76 -18.58 -3.45
CA LYS A 183 -7.67 -19.13 -4.46
C LYS A 183 -9.10 -19.18 -3.92
N GLY A 184 -10.02 -18.53 -4.63
CA GLY A 184 -11.44 -18.46 -4.26
C GLY A 184 -11.80 -17.37 -3.24
N ARG A 185 -10.83 -16.59 -2.74
CA ARG A 185 -11.11 -15.45 -1.86
C ARG A 185 -11.48 -14.21 -2.67
N THR A 186 -12.62 -13.63 -2.33
CA THR A 186 -13.02 -12.30 -2.81
C THR A 186 -12.30 -11.22 -2.00
N PHE A 187 -12.15 -10.03 -2.58
CA PHE A 187 -11.63 -8.84 -1.89
C PHE A 187 -12.28 -8.61 -0.52
N GLN A 188 -13.61 -8.65 -0.46
CA GLN A 188 -14.36 -8.44 0.77
C GLN A 188 -14.13 -9.54 1.80
N SER A 189 -14.03 -10.81 1.36
CA SER A 189 -13.76 -11.92 2.29
C SER A 189 -12.36 -11.82 2.88
N LEU A 190 -11.34 -11.48 2.08
CA LEU A 190 -9.98 -11.32 2.57
C LEU A 190 -9.89 -10.13 3.52
N LEU A 191 -10.46 -8.98 3.16
CA LEU A 191 -10.45 -7.83 4.04
C LEU A 191 -11.15 -8.13 5.36
N ARG A 192 -12.31 -8.81 5.38
CA ARG A 192 -12.96 -9.18 6.63
C ARG A 192 -12.00 -9.96 7.54
N ASP A 193 -11.37 -11.01 7.03
CA ASP A 193 -10.45 -11.84 7.81
C ASP A 193 -9.19 -11.06 8.27
N VAL A 194 -8.68 -10.16 7.43
CA VAL A 194 -7.57 -9.23 7.77
C VAL A 194 -7.96 -8.33 8.95
N ASN A 195 -9.17 -7.78 8.95
CA ASN A 195 -9.61 -6.89 10.02
C ASN A 195 -9.90 -7.62 11.32
N GLU A 196 -10.51 -8.81 11.24
CA GLU A 196 -10.70 -9.66 12.42
C GLU A 196 -9.34 -10.00 13.06
N TRP A 197 -8.36 -10.38 12.25
CA TRP A 197 -7.01 -10.62 12.73
C TRP A 197 -6.35 -9.36 13.30
N HIS A 198 -6.44 -8.22 12.60
CA HIS A 198 -5.82 -6.98 13.07
C HIS A 198 -6.38 -6.57 14.43
N ARG A 199 -7.71 -6.63 14.59
CA ARG A 199 -8.39 -6.38 15.86
C ARG A 199 -7.93 -7.35 16.95
N ASP A 200 -7.75 -8.63 16.64
CA ASP A 200 -7.23 -9.61 17.60
C ASP A 200 -5.77 -9.31 18.00
N GLN A 201 -4.93 -8.82 17.07
CA GLN A 201 -3.57 -8.38 17.38
C GLN A 201 -3.57 -7.12 18.26
N GLU A 202 -4.43 -6.15 17.96
CA GLU A 202 -4.62 -4.92 18.73
C GLU A 202 -5.14 -5.19 20.14
N ASN A 203 -6.11 -6.10 20.28
CA ASN A 203 -6.62 -6.49 21.60
C ASN A 203 -5.56 -7.20 22.45
N LYS A 204 -4.66 -7.96 21.82
CA LYS A 204 -3.51 -8.59 22.50
C LYS A 204 -2.42 -7.59 22.84
N LYS A 205 -2.15 -6.64 21.94
CA LYS A 205 -1.26 -5.50 22.11
C LYS A 205 -2.06 -4.32 22.67
N ARG A 206 -2.59 -4.38 23.90
CA ARG A 206 -3.34 -3.28 24.56
C ARG A 206 -2.84 -1.91 24.06
N ILE A 207 -3.56 -1.32 23.11
CA ILE A 207 -3.15 -0.09 22.44
C ILE A 207 -3.18 1.02 23.50
N PRO A 208 -2.19 1.93 23.54
CA PRO A 208 -2.41 3.24 24.14
C PRO A 208 -3.65 3.89 23.49
N GLU A 209 -4.60 4.41 24.27
CA GLU A 209 -5.69 5.21 23.72
C GLU A 209 -5.07 6.40 22.95
N TYR A 210 -5.19 6.39 21.62
CA TYR A 210 -4.78 7.52 20.79
C TYR A 210 -5.97 8.45 20.64
N GLU A 211 -5.78 9.71 21.01
CA GLU A 211 -6.71 10.82 20.77
C GLU A 211 -6.08 11.75 19.72
N TRP A 212 -6.90 12.36 18.87
CA TRP A 212 -6.45 13.36 17.89
C TRP A 212 -7.35 14.60 17.89
N GLU A 213 -6.78 15.68 17.35
CA GLU A 213 -7.47 16.96 17.25
C GLU A 213 -8.66 16.89 16.27
N PRO A 214 -9.79 17.54 16.59
CA PRO A 214 -10.93 17.63 15.69
C PRO A 214 -10.56 18.26 14.34
N SER A 215 -11.20 17.79 13.28
CA SER A 215 -11.00 18.27 11.90
C SER A 215 -11.37 19.74 11.67
N GLY A 216 -12.18 20.33 12.57
CA GLY A 216 -12.74 21.67 12.43
C GLY A 216 -14.00 21.75 11.57
N ILE A 217 -14.47 20.62 11.03
CA ILE A 217 -15.76 20.52 10.34
C ILE A 217 -16.89 20.52 11.38
N PRO A 218 -18.00 21.24 11.17
CA PRO A 218 -19.09 21.25 12.14
C PRO A 218 -19.86 19.92 12.16
N GLU A 219 -20.16 19.44 13.37
CA GLU A 219 -21.13 18.37 13.60
C GLU A 219 -22.52 18.74 13.07
N PHE A 220 -23.39 17.74 12.91
CA PHE A 220 -24.74 17.94 12.39
C PHE A 220 -25.80 17.43 13.37
N ASP A 221 -26.87 18.20 13.54
CA ASP A 221 -28.07 17.81 14.28
C ASP A 221 -29.29 18.28 13.49
N PHE A 222 -30.06 17.33 12.97
CA PHE A 222 -31.16 17.60 12.05
C PHE A 222 -32.42 16.87 12.50
N ARG A 223 -33.53 17.61 12.57
CA ARG A 223 -34.86 17.05 12.83
C ARG A 223 -35.64 16.92 11.54
N ASP A 224 -36.08 15.70 11.27
CA ASP A 224 -36.86 15.33 10.11
C ASP A 224 -38.35 15.51 10.44
N GLU A 225 -38.94 16.60 9.94
CA GLU A 225 -40.34 16.99 10.21
C GLU A 225 -41.35 16.34 9.24
N GLU A 226 -40.90 15.66 8.18
CA GLU A 226 -41.76 15.21 7.08
C GLU A 226 -42.43 13.82 7.26
N ASP A 227 -42.02 13.00 8.22
CA ASP A 227 -42.55 11.62 8.36
C ASP A 227 -43.62 11.47 9.47
N GLY A 228 -44.88 11.52 9.05
CA GLY A 228 -46.07 11.38 9.90
C GLY A 228 -46.35 9.99 10.48
N ALA A 229 -45.46 9.00 10.34
CA ALA A 229 -45.73 7.64 10.85
C ALA A 229 -44.50 6.72 11.13
N GLN A 230 -43.25 7.13 10.92
CA GLN A 230 -42.08 6.28 11.20
C GLN A 230 -41.26 6.78 12.40
N SER A 231 -40.82 5.84 13.24
CA SER A 231 -39.87 6.11 14.33
C SER A 231 -38.49 6.48 13.75
N GLY A 232 -37.91 7.59 14.20
CA GLY A 232 -36.72 8.19 13.59
C GLY A 232 -36.89 9.65 13.22
N LYS A 233 -36.89 10.60 14.16
CA LYS A 233 -37.11 12.04 13.85
C LYS A 233 -35.88 12.93 13.96
N ARG A 234 -34.76 12.43 14.48
CA ARG A 234 -33.54 13.21 14.65
C ARG A 234 -32.34 12.44 14.16
N TRP A 235 -31.49 13.12 13.41
CA TRP A 235 -30.24 12.62 12.88
C TRP A 235 -29.10 13.42 13.46
N VAL A 236 -28.05 12.72 13.89
CA VAL A 236 -26.82 13.36 14.36
C VAL A 236 -25.63 12.82 13.58
N ILE A 237 -24.65 13.68 13.30
CA ILE A 237 -23.38 13.31 12.69
C ILE A 237 -22.27 13.86 13.57
N ARG A 238 -21.42 12.96 14.09
CA ARG A 238 -20.33 13.30 15.02
C ARG A 238 -19.00 12.75 14.56
N GLU A 239 -17.94 13.48 14.83
CA GLU A 239 -16.56 13.04 14.56
C GLU A 239 -16.15 11.99 15.58
N LEU A 240 -15.38 11.00 15.16
CA LEU A 240 -14.74 10.02 16.05
C LEU A 240 -13.32 10.48 16.33
N LEU A 241 -13.00 10.72 17.61
CA LEU A 241 -11.79 11.45 18.02
C LEU A 241 -10.73 10.58 18.70
N ASN A 242 -11.02 9.30 18.89
CA ASN A 242 -10.07 8.37 19.49
C ASN A 242 -10.19 6.96 18.92
N SER A 243 -9.14 6.17 19.15
CA SER A 243 -9.04 4.80 18.65
C SER A 243 -10.16 3.89 19.17
N TYR A 244 -10.66 4.13 20.38
CA TYR A 244 -11.76 3.36 20.98
C TYR A 244 -13.10 3.60 20.25
N GLU A 245 -13.41 4.85 19.92
CA GLU A 245 -14.62 5.23 19.19
C GLU A 245 -14.65 4.67 17.77
N LEU A 246 -13.51 4.70 17.07
CA LEU A 246 -13.35 4.11 15.75
C LEU A 246 -13.50 2.59 15.76
N ASP A 247 -12.88 1.92 16.74
CA ASP A 247 -13.06 0.47 16.90
C ASP A 247 -14.52 0.12 17.21
N THR A 248 -15.16 0.88 18.10
CA THR A 248 -16.58 0.71 18.45
C THR A 248 -17.50 0.95 17.24
N GLU A 249 -17.20 1.93 16.39
CA GLU A 249 -17.87 2.15 15.11
C GLU A 249 -17.70 0.95 14.17
N GLY A 250 -16.46 0.52 13.95
CA GLY A 250 -16.15 -0.62 13.09
C GLY A 250 -16.86 -1.90 13.52
N ASN A 251 -16.87 -2.19 14.82
CA ASN A 251 -17.55 -3.34 15.42
C ASN A 251 -19.07 -3.28 15.26
N HIS A 252 -19.71 -2.12 15.51
CA HIS A 252 -21.16 -2.00 15.35
C HIS A 252 -21.60 -2.07 13.88
N MET A 253 -20.78 -1.52 13.00
CA MET A 253 -21.07 -1.38 11.59
C MET A 253 -20.53 -2.52 10.73
N ASN A 254 -19.81 -3.49 11.31
CA ASN A 254 -19.19 -4.60 10.58
C ASN A 254 -18.36 -4.13 9.37
N HIS A 255 -17.53 -3.11 9.56
CA HIS A 255 -16.63 -2.59 8.53
C HIS A 255 -15.34 -2.01 9.13
N CYS A 256 -14.35 -1.80 8.27
CA CYS A 256 -12.92 -1.70 8.61
C CYS A 256 -12.48 -0.30 9.04
N VAL A 257 -13.37 0.52 9.62
CA VAL A 257 -13.04 1.93 9.84
C VAL A 257 -11.93 2.12 10.90
N GLY A 258 -11.75 1.16 11.81
CA GLY A 258 -10.64 1.16 12.77
C GLY A 258 -9.24 1.21 12.13
N THR A 259 -9.09 0.82 10.86
CA THR A 259 -7.79 0.90 10.16
C THR A 259 -7.36 2.33 9.84
N TYR A 260 -8.22 3.32 10.06
CA TYR A 260 -7.95 4.73 9.76
C TYR A 260 -7.26 5.48 10.90
N VAL A 261 -6.92 4.82 12.02
CA VAL A 261 -6.29 5.46 13.20
C VAL A 261 -5.04 6.28 12.82
N SER A 262 -4.10 5.72 12.06
CA SER A 262 -2.90 6.46 11.64
C SER A 262 -3.24 7.68 10.80
N SER A 263 -4.17 7.55 9.86
CA SER A 263 -4.61 8.63 8.98
C SER A 263 -5.37 9.73 9.72
N CYS A 264 -6.07 9.39 10.81
CA CYS A 264 -6.71 10.37 11.70
C CYS A 264 -5.68 11.08 12.60
N VAL A 265 -4.72 10.34 13.18
CA VAL A 265 -3.62 10.90 14.00
C VAL A 265 -2.75 11.86 13.19
N GLU A 266 -2.46 11.53 11.93
CA GLU A 266 -1.69 12.39 11.02
C GLU A 266 -2.52 13.58 10.48
N GLY A 267 -3.85 13.58 10.68
CA GLY A 267 -4.75 14.60 10.18
C GLY A 267 -4.99 14.55 8.66
N ASN A 268 -4.76 13.41 8.02
CA ASN A 268 -5.01 13.22 6.58
C ASN A 268 -6.51 13.07 6.27
N CYS A 269 -7.25 12.45 7.19
CA CYS A 269 -8.70 12.27 7.11
C CYS A 269 -9.37 12.44 8.48
N SER A 270 -10.70 12.57 8.46
CA SER A 270 -11.58 12.48 9.62
C SER A 270 -12.69 11.47 9.36
N ILE A 271 -13.13 10.81 10.42
CA ILE A 271 -14.15 9.76 10.35
C ILE A 271 -15.36 10.18 11.18
N TRP A 272 -16.55 9.99 10.61
CA TRP A 272 -17.80 10.46 11.19
C TRP A 272 -18.83 9.35 11.31
N SER A 273 -19.59 9.35 12.41
CA SER A 273 -20.70 8.44 12.66
C SER A 273 -22.03 9.18 12.49
N MET A 274 -22.83 8.78 11.50
CA MET A 274 -24.22 9.23 11.37
C MET A 274 -25.14 8.29 12.14
N GLN A 275 -25.99 8.85 12.99
CA GLN A 275 -26.92 8.10 13.84
C GLN A 275 -28.34 8.66 13.73
N ILE A 276 -29.33 7.77 13.88
CA ILE A 276 -30.76 8.11 13.91
C ILE A 276 -31.35 7.82 15.29
N GLU A 277 -32.13 8.76 15.82
CA GLU A 277 -32.85 8.63 17.09
C GLU A 277 -34.07 7.73 16.93
N LEU A 278 -34.07 6.57 17.59
CA LEU A 278 -35.21 5.66 17.69
C LEU A 278 -35.78 5.70 19.12
N GLU A 279 -36.90 5.00 19.35
CA GLU A 279 -37.58 4.95 20.66
C GLU A 279 -36.67 4.53 21.82
N LYS A 280 -35.66 3.70 21.54
CA LYS A 280 -34.70 3.16 22.53
C LYS A 280 -33.34 3.87 22.52
N GLY A 281 -33.26 5.06 21.91
CA GLY A 281 -32.03 5.84 21.76
C GLY A 281 -31.48 5.84 20.33
N PHE A 282 -30.21 6.20 20.18
CA PHE A 282 -29.59 6.35 18.87
C PHE A 282 -29.11 5.02 18.27
N LYS A 283 -29.33 4.86 16.97
CA LYS A 283 -28.82 3.74 16.17
C LYS A 283 -27.88 4.26 15.10
N LYS A 284 -26.69 3.65 14.99
CA LYS A 284 -25.72 3.93 13.92
C LYS A 284 -26.30 3.56 12.55
N ALA A 285 -26.18 4.49 11.59
CA ALA A 285 -26.77 4.39 10.27
C ALA A 285 -25.71 4.21 9.18
N ILE A 286 -24.77 5.16 9.08
CA ILE A 286 -23.64 5.16 8.13
C ILE A 286 -22.39 5.78 8.76
N THR A 287 -21.24 5.35 8.28
CA THR A 287 -19.92 5.89 8.59
C THR A 287 -19.39 6.63 7.36
N ILE A 288 -18.76 7.78 7.60
CA ILE A 288 -18.35 8.70 6.54
C ILE A 288 -16.86 9.04 6.72
N GLU A 289 -16.09 8.91 5.65
CA GLU A 289 -14.70 9.37 5.57
C GLU A 289 -14.66 10.72 4.85
N VAL A 290 -14.02 11.71 5.48
CA VAL A 290 -13.74 13.01 4.89
C VAL A 290 -12.24 13.27 4.84
N ARG A 291 -11.67 13.50 3.66
CA ARG A 291 -10.26 13.92 3.52
C ARG A 291 -10.10 15.41 3.80
N LYS A 292 -9.05 15.78 4.53
CA LYS A 292 -8.81 17.16 4.99
C LYS A 292 -8.64 18.14 3.84
N GLU A 293 -7.86 17.82 2.82
CA GLU A 293 -7.70 18.68 1.64
C GLU A 293 -8.17 17.94 0.38
N PRO A 294 -9.20 18.42 -0.36
CA PRO A 294 -9.94 19.69 -0.24
C PRO A 294 -11.34 19.54 0.44
N HIS A 295 -11.43 18.90 1.62
CA HIS A 295 -12.71 18.58 2.30
C HIS A 295 -13.67 17.76 1.43
N LEU A 296 -13.20 16.57 1.02
CA LEU A 296 -13.96 15.64 0.19
C LEU A 296 -14.52 14.49 1.02
N ILE A 297 -15.84 14.26 0.88
CA ILE A 297 -16.47 13.00 1.27
C ILE A 297 -16.01 11.92 0.28
N CYS A 298 -15.17 11.01 0.77
CA CYS A 298 -14.47 10.01 -0.02
C CYS A 298 -15.11 8.64 0.07
N GLU A 299 -15.63 8.28 1.24
CA GLU A 299 -16.33 7.02 1.46
C GLU A 299 -17.56 7.21 2.36
N VAL A 300 -18.63 6.48 2.03
CA VAL A 300 -19.88 6.43 2.80
C VAL A 300 -20.37 4.99 2.82
N ARG A 301 -20.42 4.38 4.01
CA ARG A 301 -20.80 2.96 4.18
C ARG A 301 -21.73 2.78 5.36
N GLY A 302 -22.81 2.04 5.16
CA GLY A 302 -23.63 1.52 6.24
C GLY A 302 -23.13 0.16 6.75
N LYS A 303 -23.91 -0.45 7.64
CA LYS A 303 -23.60 -1.76 8.20
C LYS A 303 -23.26 -2.80 7.13
N ALA A 304 -22.16 -3.54 7.34
CA ALA A 304 -21.61 -4.53 6.42
C ALA A 304 -21.32 -3.96 5.01
N ASN A 305 -20.77 -2.74 4.95
CA ASN A 305 -20.40 -2.03 3.72
C ASN A 305 -21.57 -1.75 2.75
N ARG A 306 -22.82 -1.78 3.22
CA ARG A 306 -23.97 -1.41 2.37
C ARG A 306 -23.88 0.04 1.92
N LEU A 307 -24.44 0.34 0.75
CA LEU A 307 -24.62 1.72 0.30
C LEU A 307 -25.70 2.45 1.15
N PRO A 308 -25.61 3.79 1.27
CA PRO A 308 -26.62 4.58 1.96
C PRO A 308 -27.97 4.52 1.24
N ASN A 309 -29.05 4.49 2.00
CA ASN A 309 -30.42 4.53 1.47
C ASN A 309 -30.83 5.98 1.11
N PRO A 310 -31.97 6.20 0.42
CA PRO A 310 -32.40 7.55 0.01
C PRO A 310 -32.50 8.56 1.15
N ARG A 311 -32.95 8.14 2.34
CA ARG A 311 -33.12 9.00 3.51
C ARG A 311 -31.77 9.42 4.09
N GLU A 312 -30.87 8.45 4.26
CA GLU A 312 -29.48 8.69 4.69
C GLU A 312 -28.75 9.62 3.71
N ARG A 313 -28.97 9.44 2.40
CA ARG A 313 -28.41 10.33 1.37
C ARG A 313 -28.93 11.77 1.47
N ASN A 314 -30.22 11.95 1.79
CA ASN A 314 -30.79 13.29 1.97
C ASN A 314 -30.12 14.02 3.15
N VAL A 315 -30.00 13.34 4.29
CA VAL A 315 -29.32 13.87 5.49
C VAL A 315 -27.86 14.19 5.19
N LEU A 316 -27.16 13.28 4.50
CA LEU A 316 -25.76 13.48 4.13
C LEU A 316 -25.55 14.70 3.22
N ARG A 317 -26.44 14.93 2.24
CA ARG A 317 -26.37 16.11 1.36
C ARG A 317 -26.58 17.40 2.15
N ARG A 318 -27.56 17.44 3.07
CA ARG A 318 -27.79 18.61 3.93
C ARG A 318 -26.59 18.91 4.81
N TRP A 319 -25.95 17.89 5.38
CA TRP A 319 -24.71 18.08 6.14
C TRP A 319 -23.60 18.61 5.25
N ALA A 320 -23.37 18.02 4.08
CA ALA A 320 -22.34 18.46 3.15
C ALA A 320 -22.52 19.94 2.74
N GLU A 321 -23.76 20.36 2.45
CA GLU A 321 -24.08 21.76 2.15
C GLU A 321 -23.79 22.70 3.34
N THR A 322 -24.20 22.30 4.54
CA THR A 322 -24.03 23.11 5.76
C THR A 322 -22.56 23.24 6.17
N ALA A 323 -21.80 22.16 6.02
CA ALA A 323 -20.40 22.07 6.39
C ALA A 323 -19.43 22.47 5.26
N GLY A 324 -19.93 22.82 4.07
CA GLY A 324 -19.12 23.21 2.92
C GLY A 324 -18.30 22.07 2.30
N LEU A 325 -18.75 20.83 2.45
CA LEU A 325 -18.08 19.61 1.96
C LEU A 325 -18.48 19.31 0.51
N LYS A 326 -17.59 18.66 -0.22
CA LYS A 326 -17.85 18.18 -1.59
C LYS A 326 -17.81 16.66 -1.66
N PHE A 327 -18.59 16.08 -2.56
CA PHE A 327 -18.51 14.65 -2.84
C PHE A 327 -17.37 14.38 -3.83
N SER A 328 -16.57 13.34 -3.55
CA SER A 328 -15.63 12.83 -4.55
C SER A 328 -16.38 12.20 -5.73
N SER A 329 -15.73 12.11 -6.90
CA SER A 329 -16.31 11.46 -8.09
C SER A 329 -16.77 10.02 -7.84
N TYR A 330 -16.14 9.35 -6.87
CA TYR A 330 -16.42 7.96 -6.48
C TYR A 330 -17.58 7.82 -5.49
N CYS A 331 -18.12 8.93 -4.97
CA CYS A 331 -19.24 8.98 -4.03
C CYS A 331 -20.47 9.71 -4.61
N SER A 332 -20.66 9.67 -5.93
CA SER A 332 -21.80 10.29 -6.62
C SER A 332 -23.03 9.39 -6.53
N PHE A 333 -24.15 9.89 -5.97
CA PHE A 333 -25.43 9.18 -5.84
C PHE A 333 -26.60 9.92 -6.46
#